data_AF-A0A1S2MLF6-F1
#
_entry.id   AF-A0A1S2MLF6-F1
#
_cell.length_a   1.000
_cell.length_b   1.000
_cell.length_c   1.000
_cell.angle_alpha   90.00
_cell.angle_beta   90.00
_cell.angle_gamma   90.00
#
_symmetry.space_group_name_H-M   'P 1'
#
loop_
_entity.id
_entity.type
_entity.pdbx_description
1 polymer ?
#
loop_
_entity_poly.entity_id
_entity_poly.type
_entity_poly.pdbx_seq_one_letter_code
_entity_poly.pdbx_strand_id
1 'polypeptide(L)'
;MNEQYNAYTSETVQQFSPTRDERVMATLIYVLSFFTSLIAPLIIWLINREDSPFVDKVSKNYFNFLLSYFIWSILALISIFILIGFILVPVIALLNFIFTIVAAVKSYNGEDYLPPLSIKFFK
;
A
#
# COMPACT_ATOMS: atom_id res chain seq x y z
N MET A 1 24.03 -31.86 -10.35
CA MET A 1 23.19 -31.62 -9.15
C MET A 1 22.93 -30.13 -8.88
N ASN A 2 23.44 -29.25 -9.75
CA ASN A 2 23.50 -27.80 -9.64
C ASN A 2 22.50 -27.10 -10.58
N GLU A 3 22.19 -27.66 -11.74
CA GLU A 3 21.24 -27.04 -12.69
C GLU A 3 19.79 -27.16 -12.24
N GLN A 4 19.39 -28.32 -11.72
CA GLN A 4 18.06 -28.50 -11.11
C GLN A 4 17.90 -27.66 -9.84
N TYR A 5 18.90 -27.64 -8.94
CA TYR A 5 18.86 -26.78 -7.75
C TYR A 5 18.77 -25.29 -8.12
N ASN A 6 19.51 -24.86 -9.14
CA ASN A 6 19.42 -23.49 -9.64
C ASN A 6 18.07 -23.23 -10.34
N ALA A 7 17.50 -24.21 -11.05
CA ALA A 7 16.16 -24.13 -11.65
C ALA A 7 15.06 -24.02 -10.59
N TYR A 8 15.08 -24.85 -9.54
CA TYR A 8 14.17 -24.76 -8.39
C TYR A 8 14.36 -23.45 -7.62
N THR A 9 15.59 -22.95 -7.49
CA THR A 9 15.87 -21.65 -6.84
C THR A 9 15.42 -20.49 -7.73
N SER A 10 15.51 -20.59 -9.06
CA SER A 10 14.98 -19.59 -9.97
C SER A 10 13.46 -19.64 -10.13
N GLU A 11 12.82 -20.81 -10.05
CA GLU A 11 11.36 -20.96 -10.05
C GLU A 11 10.74 -20.50 -8.72
N THR A 12 11.42 -20.70 -7.59
CA THR A 12 10.99 -20.17 -6.28
C THR A 12 11.29 -18.68 -6.09
N VAL A 13 12.29 -18.13 -6.80
CA VAL A 13 12.60 -16.68 -6.84
C VAL A 13 11.84 -15.95 -7.95
N GLN A 14 11.28 -16.67 -8.95
CA GLN A 14 10.18 -16.19 -9.77
C GLN A 14 8.91 -16.14 -8.92
N GLN A 15 8.87 -15.21 -7.96
CA GLN A 15 7.61 -14.54 -7.64
C GLN A 15 6.99 -14.14 -8.97
N PHE A 16 5.86 -14.77 -9.29
CA PHE A 16 4.96 -14.41 -10.38
C PHE A 16 5.05 -12.90 -10.63
N SER A 17 5.77 -12.52 -11.69
CA SER A 17 5.90 -11.10 -12.02
C SER A 17 4.50 -10.62 -12.36
N PRO A 18 3.91 -9.71 -11.57
CA PRO A 18 2.53 -9.34 -11.74
C PRO A 18 2.32 -8.84 -13.17
N THR A 19 1.25 -9.32 -13.78
CA THR A 19 0.86 -8.93 -15.13
C THR A 19 0.65 -7.42 -15.20
N ARG A 20 0.71 -6.87 -16.41
CA ARG A 20 0.51 -5.43 -16.63
C ARG A 20 -0.83 -4.96 -16.04
N ASP A 21 -1.88 -5.76 -16.17
CA ASP A 21 -3.22 -5.39 -15.70
C ASP A 21 -3.29 -5.37 -14.17
N GLU A 22 -2.69 -6.35 -13.50
CA GLU A 22 -2.59 -6.36 -12.03
C GLU A 22 -1.80 -5.17 -11.49
N ARG A 23 -0.69 -4.79 -12.15
CA ARG A 23 0.09 -3.60 -11.80
C ARG A 23 -0.74 -2.32 -11.96
N VAL A 24 -1.53 -2.23 -13.02
CA VAL A 24 -2.45 -1.10 -13.23
C VAL A 24 -3.52 -1.06 -12.14
N MET A 25 -4.17 -2.19 -11.84
CA MET A 25 -5.18 -2.25 -10.76
C MET A 25 -4.59 -1.87 -9.39
N ALA A 26 -3.41 -2.40 -9.08
CA ALA A 26 -2.66 -2.06 -7.87
C ALA A 26 -2.31 -0.56 -7.81
N THR A 27 -1.94 0.04 -8.93
CA THR A 27 -1.67 1.49 -9.01
C THR A 27 -2.95 2.31 -8.83
N LEU A 28 -4.06 1.87 -9.41
CA LEU A 28 -5.37 2.54 -9.33
C LEU A 28 -5.88 2.61 -7.90
N ILE A 29 -5.56 1.64 -7.04
CA ILE A 29 -5.86 1.71 -5.60
C ILE A 29 -5.31 3.00 -5.00
N TYR A 30 -4.03 3.31 -5.21
CA TYR A 30 -3.42 4.52 -4.65
C TYR A 30 -3.88 5.79 -5.38
N VAL A 31 -4.01 5.76 -6.71
CA VAL A 31 -4.42 6.95 -7.48
C VAL A 31 -5.87 7.35 -7.17
N LEU A 32 -6.80 6.40 -7.12
CA LEU A 32 -8.21 6.69 -6.81
C LEU A 32 -8.45 6.99 -5.33
N SER A 33 -7.49 6.61 -4.46
CA SER A 33 -7.57 6.95 -3.03
C SER A 33 -7.54 8.45 -2.74
N PHE A 34 -6.94 9.25 -3.62
CA PHE A 34 -6.94 10.71 -3.47
C PHE A 34 -8.34 11.33 -3.49
N PHE A 35 -9.28 10.69 -4.21
CA PHE A 35 -10.63 11.22 -4.39
C PHE A 35 -11.66 10.49 -3.54
N THR A 36 -11.50 9.18 -3.35
CA THR A 36 -12.51 8.35 -2.71
C THR A 36 -12.08 7.76 -1.38
N SER A 37 -10.76 7.77 -1.10
CA SER A 37 -10.06 7.33 0.12
C SER A 37 -10.35 5.93 0.67
N LEU A 38 -11.46 5.29 0.32
CA LEU A 38 -11.86 3.99 0.82
C LEU A 38 -12.69 3.25 -0.24
N ILE A 39 -13.67 3.91 -0.84
CA ILE A 39 -14.68 3.25 -1.69
C ILE A 39 -14.04 2.64 -2.95
N ALA A 40 -13.33 3.41 -3.77
CA ALA A 40 -12.76 2.86 -5.01
C ALA A 40 -11.64 1.81 -4.74
N PRO A 41 -10.69 2.05 -3.81
CA PRO A 41 -9.74 1.02 -3.38
C PRO A 41 -10.40 -0.28 -2.94
N LEU A 42 -11.50 -0.19 -2.17
CA LEU A 42 -12.23 -1.36 -1.65
C LEU A 42 -12.92 -2.15 -2.76
N ILE A 43 -13.54 -1.46 -3.72
CA ILE A 43 -14.17 -2.10 -4.87
C ILE A 43 -13.11 -2.82 -5.71
N ILE A 44 -11.98 -2.17 -6.00
CA ILE A 44 -10.88 -2.78 -6.77
C ILE A 44 -10.35 -4.02 -6.04
N TRP A 45 -10.10 -3.91 -4.73
CA TRP A 45 -9.64 -5.05 -3.94
C TRP A 45 -10.66 -6.20 -3.97
N LEU A 46 -11.94 -5.94 -3.73
CA LEU A 46 -12.95 -6.99 -3.66
C LEU A 46 -13.11 -7.74 -4.99
N ILE A 47 -12.99 -7.05 -6.12
CA ILE A 47 -13.08 -7.66 -7.45
C ILE A 47 -11.84 -8.48 -7.79
N ASN A 48 -10.63 -8.02 -7.41
CA ASN A 48 -9.38 -8.62 -7.88
C ASN A 48 -8.69 -9.54 -6.85
N ARG A 49 -9.14 -9.57 -5.60
CA ARG A 49 -8.44 -10.28 -4.50
C ARG A 49 -8.36 -11.80 -4.65
N GLU A 50 -9.32 -12.41 -5.33
CA GLU A 50 -9.34 -13.87 -5.52
C GLU A 50 -8.46 -14.28 -6.71
N ASP A 51 -8.38 -13.41 -7.73
CA ASP A 51 -7.67 -13.68 -8.98
C ASP A 51 -6.20 -13.26 -8.93
N SER A 52 -5.86 -12.24 -8.13
CA SER A 52 -4.50 -11.68 -8.08
C SER A 52 -3.94 -11.63 -6.65
N PRO A 53 -2.99 -12.54 -6.32
CA PRO A 53 -2.26 -12.47 -5.07
C PRO A 53 -1.48 -11.16 -4.89
N PHE A 54 -1.02 -10.55 -5.99
CA PHE A 54 -0.32 -9.27 -5.96
C PHE A 54 -1.26 -8.13 -5.57
N VAL A 55 -2.42 -8.02 -6.23
CA VAL A 55 -3.41 -6.98 -5.90
C VAL A 55 -3.95 -7.18 -4.48
N ASP A 56 -4.19 -8.41 -4.03
CA ASP A 56 -4.58 -8.68 -2.64
C ASP A 56 -3.53 -8.16 -1.64
N LYS A 57 -2.25 -8.45 -1.87
CA LYS A 57 -1.15 -8.00 -1.01
C LYS A 57 -1.01 -6.48 -1.01
N VAL A 58 -1.02 -5.85 -2.18
CA VAL A 58 -0.95 -4.39 -2.31
C VAL A 58 -2.13 -3.71 -1.63
N SER A 59 -3.34 -4.24 -1.81
CA SER A 59 -4.56 -3.71 -1.18
C SER A 59 -4.49 -3.79 0.34
N LYS A 60 -4.04 -4.92 0.89
CA LYS A 60 -3.83 -5.07 2.34
C LYS A 60 -2.82 -4.06 2.86
N ASN A 61 -1.72 -3.84 2.15
CA ASN A 61 -0.73 -2.82 2.51
C ASN A 61 -1.32 -1.40 2.44
N TYR A 62 -2.14 -1.11 1.44
CA TYR A 62 -2.89 0.14 1.35
C TYR A 62 -3.83 0.33 2.54
N PHE A 63 -4.63 -0.68 2.92
CA PHE A 63 -5.54 -0.56 4.07
C PHE A 63 -4.80 -0.46 5.40
N ASN A 64 -3.67 -1.18 5.55
CA ASN A 64 -2.77 -1.04 6.69
C ASN A 64 -2.28 0.41 6.81
N PHE A 65 -1.84 0.99 5.69
CA PHE A 65 -1.41 2.39 5.62
C PHE A 65 -2.54 3.37 5.93
N LEU A 66 -3.70 3.24 5.26
CA LEU A 66 -4.85 4.12 5.44
C LEU A 66 -5.31 4.14 6.90
N LEU A 67 -5.46 2.96 7.52
CA LEU A 67 -5.89 2.87 8.91
C LEU A 67 -4.85 3.42 9.88
N SER A 68 -3.57 3.17 9.62
CA SER A 68 -2.49 3.71 10.46
C SER A 68 -2.43 5.23 10.41
N TYR A 69 -2.46 5.81 9.21
CA TYR A 69 -2.42 7.26 9.05
C TYR A 69 -3.70 7.94 9.54
N PHE A 70 -4.84 7.24 9.50
CA PHE A 70 -6.05 7.70 10.17
C PHE A 70 -5.86 7.80 11.69
N ILE A 71 -5.30 6.76 12.32
CA ILE A 71 -4.99 6.78 13.77
C ILE A 71 -3.98 7.88 14.10
N TRP A 72 -2.89 8.01 13.33
CA TRP A 72 -1.89 9.07 13.54
C TRP A 72 -2.50 10.46 13.40
N SER A 73 -3.42 10.65 12.45
CA SER A 73 -4.12 11.92 12.26
C SER A 73 -5.02 12.26 13.45
N ILE A 74 -5.71 11.28 14.04
CA ILE A 74 -6.51 11.48 15.26
C ILE A 74 -5.60 11.87 16.44
N LEU A 75 -4.48 11.16 16.64
CA LEU A 75 -3.54 11.48 17.71
C LEU A 75 -2.93 12.88 17.55
N ALA A 76 -2.60 13.27 16.32
CA ALA A 76 -2.11 14.61 16.01
C ALA A 76 -3.17 15.69 16.26
N LEU A 77 -4.42 15.42 15.91
CA LEU A 77 -5.55 16.33 16.15
C LEU A 77 -5.80 16.53 17.65
N ILE A 78 -5.77 15.45 18.45
CA ILE A 78 -5.88 15.54 19.92
C ILE A 78 -4.68 16.33 20.50
N SER A 79 -3.50 16.17 19.92
CA SER A 79 -2.29 16.86 20.38
C SER A 79 -2.32 18.38 20.13
N ILE A 80 -3.31 18.91 19.40
CA ILE A 80 -3.53 20.36 19.25
C ILE A 80 -3.78 21.04 20.61
N PHE A 81 -4.41 20.36 21.56
CA PHE A 81 -4.66 20.91 22.90
C PHE A 81 -3.36 21.24 23.67
N ILE A 82 -2.24 20.63 23.29
CA ILE A 82 -0.90 20.84 23.88
C ILE A 82 -0.03 21.69 22.91
N LEU A 83 -0.64 22.36 21.92
CA LEU A 83 -0.03 23.17 20.87
C LEU A 83 0.93 22.44 19.92
N ILE A 84 1.38 21.22 20.22
CA ILE A 84 2.27 20.43 19.37
C ILE A 84 1.58 19.92 18.09
N GLY A 85 0.25 19.75 18.13
CA GLY A 85 -0.53 19.29 16.99
C GLY A 85 -0.48 20.21 15.77
N PHE A 86 -0.23 21.51 15.93
CA PHE A 86 -0.11 22.46 14.82
C PHE A 86 1.04 22.12 13.86
N ILE A 87 2.12 21.52 14.36
CA ILE A 87 3.25 21.06 13.55
C ILE A 87 3.01 19.62 13.10
N LEU A 88 2.44 18.78 13.96
CA LEU A 88 2.30 17.34 13.69
C LEU A 88 1.28 17.04 12.57
N VAL A 89 0.16 17.78 12.53
CA VAL A 89 -0.89 17.61 11.51
C VAL A 89 -0.37 17.82 10.09
N PRO A 90 0.27 18.95 9.73
CA PRO A 90 0.79 19.14 8.37
C PRO A 90 1.91 18.15 8.03
N VAL A 91 2.73 17.73 9.01
CA VAL A 91 3.76 16.71 8.79
C VAL A 91 3.15 15.36 8.42
N ILE A 92 2.14 14.89 9.14
CA ILE A 92 1.47 13.62 8.83
C ILE A 92 0.74 13.70 7.49
N ALA A 93 0.07 14.83 7.20
CA ALA A 93 -0.59 15.04 5.92
C ALA A 93 0.41 14.98 4.74
N LEU A 94 1.58 15.60 4.90
CA LEU A 94 2.64 15.58 3.89
C LEU A 94 3.23 14.17 3.71
N LEU A 95 3.50 13.45 4.81
CA LEU A 95 3.97 12.07 4.76
C LEU A 95 2.95 11.15 4.07
N ASN A 96 1.66 11.29 4.41
CA ASN A 96 0.58 10.55 3.78
C ASN A 96 0.61 10.77 2.25
N PHE A 97 0.64 12.03 1.81
CA PHE A 97 0.68 12.39 0.40
C PHE A 97 1.89 11.80 -0.34
N ILE A 98 3.11 11.98 0.23
CA ILE A 98 4.35 11.47 -0.38
C ILE A 98 4.29 9.94 -0.48
N PHE A 99 3.88 9.26 0.59
CA PHE A 99 3.87 7.80 0.58
C PHE A 99 2.78 7.21 -0.30
N THR A 100 1.64 7.86 -0.47
CA THR A 100 0.64 7.45 -1.48
C THR A 100 1.25 7.48 -2.88
N ILE A 101 2.01 8.53 -3.23
CA ILE A 101 2.67 8.62 -4.55
C ILE A 101 3.73 7.53 -4.71
N VAL A 102 4.61 7.37 -3.71
CA VAL A 102 5.67 6.35 -3.75
C VAL A 102 5.06 4.94 -3.87
N ALA A 103 4.00 4.67 -3.13
CA ALA A 103 3.31 3.39 -3.20
C ALA A 103 2.64 3.15 -4.55
N ALA A 104 2.06 4.19 -5.17
CA ALA A 104 1.52 4.12 -6.52
C ALA A 104 2.61 3.76 -7.55
N VAL A 105 3.76 4.45 -7.49
CA VAL A 105 4.91 4.19 -8.40
C VAL A 105 5.48 2.79 -8.19
N LYS A 106 5.63 2.34 -6.94
CA LYS A 106 6.13 0.99 -6.65
C LYS A 106 5.15 -0.10 -7.10
N SER A 107 3.86 0.10 -6.87
CA SER A 107 2.80 -0.79 -7.38
C SER A 107 2.84 -0.85 -8.91
N TYR A 108 3.05 0.30 -9.55
CA TYR A 108 3.23 0.36 -11.00
C TYR A 108 4.44 -0.44 -11.44
N ASN A 109 5.55 -0.50 -10.68
CA ASN A 109 6.70 -1.34 -11.02
C ASN A 109 6.52 -2.83 -10.70
N GLY A 110 5.38 -3.23 -10.12
CA GLY A 110 5.16 -4.59 -9.64
C GLY A 110 5.86 -4.89 -8.33
N GLU A 111 6.31 -3.85 -7.61
CA GLU A 111 6.94 -3.97 -6.31
C GLU A 111 5.89 -3.89 -5.20
N ASP A 112 6.04 -4.75 -4.20
CA ASP A 112 5.28 -4.62 -2.97
C ASP A 112 5.89 -3.56 -2.07
N TYR A 113 5.06 -2.66 -1.54
CA TYR A 113 5.49 -1.58 -0.66
C TYR A 113 4.49 -1.34 0.45
N LEU A 114 4.97 -1.45 1.69
CA LEU A 114 4.27 -0.98 2.86
C LEU A 114 4.87 0.38 3.28
N PRO A 115 4.10 1.47 3.22
CA PRO A 115 4.57 2.76 3.69
C PRO A 115 5.08 2.74 5.14
N PRO A 116 6.14 3.49 5.46
CA PRO A 116 6.60 3.67 6.83
C PRO A 116 5.49 4.19 7.74
N LEU A 117 5.58 3.85 9.04
CA LEU A 117 4.59 4.15 10.06
C LEU A 117 3.24 3.44 9.87
N SER A 118 3.18 2.44 8.97
CA SER A 118 2.00 1.58 8.80
C SER A 118 2.09 0.35 9.70
N ILE A 119 1.06 0.16 10.51
CA ILE A 119 0.83 -1.02 11.34
C ILE A 119 0.20 -2.10 10.47
N LYS A 120 0.74 -3.33 10.53
CA LYS A 120 0.22 -4.48 9.76
C LYS A 120 -0.98 -5.11 10.48
N PHE A 121 -2.18 -4.65 10.16
CA PHE A 121 -3.42 -5.27 10.62
C PHE A 121 -3.74 -6.53 9.81
N PHE A 122 -3.50 -6.47 8.50
CA PHE A 122 -3.70 -7.57 7.55
C PHE A 122 -2.35 -8.10 7.06
N LYS A 123 -2.23 -9.43 6.91
CA LYS A 123 -1.05 -10.13 6.39
C LYS A 123 -1.23 -10.59 4.95
#